data_AF-A0AAW4SU62-F1
#
_entry.id   AF-A0AAW4SU62-F1
#
_cell.length_a   1.000
_cell.length_b   1.000
_cell.length_c   1.000
_cell.angle_alpha   90.00
_cell.angle_beta   90.00
_cell.angle_gamma   90.00
#
_symmetry.space_group_name_H-M   'P 1'
#
loop_
_entity.id
_entity.type
_entity.pdbx_description
1 polymer ?
#
loop_
_entity_poly.entity_id
_entity_poly.type
_entity_poly.pdbx_seq_one_letter_code
_entity_poly.pdbx_strand_id
1 'polypeptide(L)'
;MHRKTLILLMLFASLTGAAQTTNKSTTTSGQNQEIITLLSKIDTLMAINNELLEHLEINTSLKGRYKLYKTDNIYTFLQLDTKTGKIDQVQWSLDSDKEGSMTINSDDLSFGMGYGSGSFELYPTQNIYQFILIDKTDGRKWHVQWGLSETKRWIRRMY
;
A
#
# COMPACT_ATOMS: atom_id res chain seq x y z
N MET A 1 -90.61 -12.27 -24.54
CA MET A 1 -90.27 -12.59 -23.12
C MET A 1 -88.94 -11.92 -22.79
N HIS A 2 -88.77 -11.45 -21.55
CA HIS A 2 -87.80 -10.45 -21.00
C HIS A 2 -88.30 -9.00 -21.20
N ARG A 3 -88.94 -8.25 -20.26
CA ARG A 3 -88.90 -8.10 -18.78
C ARG A 3 -87.47 -7.76 -18.28
N LYS A 4 -87.13 -6.65 -17.61
CA LYS A 4 -87.85 -5.54 -16.92
C LYS A 4 -86.87 -4.36 -16.64
N THR A 5 -87.32 -3.13 -16.91
CA THR A 5 -87.24 -1.83 -16.17
C THR A 5 -86.43 -1.66 -14.86
N LEU A 6 -85.70 -0.53 -14.70
CA LEU A 6 -85.83 0.58 -13.69
C LEU A 6 -84.56 1.50 -13.72
N ILE A 7 -84.58 2.77 -14.20
CA ILE A 7 -84.91 4.07 -13.56
C ILE A 7 -84.07 4.42 -12.30
N LEU A 8 -83.29 5.52 -12.33
CA LEU A 8 -83.60 6.79 -11.63
C LEU A 8 -82.54 7.88 -11.88
N LEU A 9 -83.02 9.10 -12.15
CA LEU A 9 -82.32 10.35 -12.41
C LEU A 9 -82.68 11.32 -11.26
N MET A 10 -81.71 12.03 -10.66
CA MET A 10 -81.86 13.30 -9.89
C MET A 10 -80.45 13.84 -9.56
N LEU A 11 -79.90 14.90 -10.17
CA LEU A 11 -80.10 16.37 -10.05
C LEU A 11 -79.52 17.04 -8.78
N PHE A 12 -79.02 18.27 -9.01
CA PHE A 12 -78.42 19.31 -8.14
C PHE A 12 -76.91 19.20 -7.86
N ALA A 13 -76.11 20.28 -7.78
CA ALA A 13 -76.10 21.64 -8.32
C ALA A 13 -74.76 22.26 -7.85
N SER A 14 -74.11 23.05 -8.71
CA SER A 14 -73.17 24.15 -8.44
C SER A 14 -72.36 24.18 -7.12
N LEU A 15 -71.04 24.37 -7.21
CA LEU A 15 -70.39 25.64 -6.84
C LEU A 15 -68.90 25.65 -7.22
N THR A 16 -68.47 26.80 -7.71
CA THR A 16 -67.10 27.19 -8.08
C THR A 16 -66.14 27.22 -6.90
N GLY A 17 -64.89 26.84 -7.15
CA GLY A 17 -63.76 27.13 -6.26
C GLY A 17 -62.45 26.99 -7.02
N ALA A 18 -61.89 28.11 -7.47
CA ALA A 18 -60.53 28.16 -7.98
C ALA A 18 -59.56 27.88 -6.83
N ALA A 19 -58.74 26.84 -6.97
CA ALA A 19 -57.52 26.67 -6.20
C ALA A 19 -56.37 26.42 -7.20
N GLN A 20 -55.88 27.50 -7.79
CA GLN A 20 -54.51 27.52 -8.30
C GLN A 20 -53.59 27.42 -7.08
N THR A 21 -53.14 26.22 -6.72
CA THR A 21 -51.92 26.09 -5.96
C THR A 21 -50.77 26.48 -6.89
N THR A 22 -50.31 27.71 -6.72
CA THR A 22 -49.01 28.17 -7.19
C THR A 22 -47.96 27.30 -6.53
N ASN A 23 -47.59 26.20 -7.19
CA ASN A 23 -46.28 25.61 -6.97
C ASN A 23 -45.28 26.61 -7.52
N LYS A 24 -44.73 27.41 -6.60
CA LYS A 24 -43.61 28.30 -6.84
C LYS A 24 -42.38 27.44 -7.11
N SER A 25 -42.31 26.87 -8.31
CA SER A 25 -41.09 26.32 -8.90
C SER A 25 -40.20 27.49 -9.25
N THR A 26 -39.49 28.03 -8.27
CA THR A 26 -38.47 29.04 -8.52
C THR A 26 -37.41 28.89 -7.43
N THR A 27 -36.18 28.56 -7.85
CA THR A 27 -34.93 28.33 -7.07
C THR A 27 -34.49 26.87 -6.82
N THR A 28 -35.02 25.84 -7.49
CA THR A 28 -34.60 24.44 -7.20
C THR A 28 -33.63 23.82 -8.23
N SER A 29 -33.62 24.25 -9.49
CA SER A 29 -32.76 23.66 -10.52
C SER A 29 -31.28 24.07 -10.41
N GLY A 30 -31.01 25.34 -10.13
CA GLY A 30 -29.64 25.86 -9.98
C GLY A 30 -28.94 25.34 -8.73
N GLN A 31 -29.64 25.31 -7.58
CA GLN A 31 -29.12 24.78 -6.32
C GLN A 31 -28.85 23.27 -6.42
N ASN A 32 -29.73 22.51 -7.07
CA ASN A 32 -29.50 21.07 -7.29
C ASN A 32 -28.33 20.81 -8.26
N GLN A 33 -28.13 21.66 -9.28
CA GLN A 33 -27.00 21.55 -10.19
C GLN A 33 -25.67 21.80 -9.48
N GLU A 34 -25.63 22.78 -8.57
CA GLU A 34 -24.46 23.07 -7.74
C GLU A 34 -24.15 21.91 -6.79
N ILE A 35 -25.18 21.33 -6.14
CA ILE A 35 -25.04 20.13 -5.30
C ILE A 35 -24.45 18.96 -6.10
N ILE A 36 -24.98 18.67 -7.29
CA ILE A 36 -24.46 17.59 -8.16
C ILE A 36 -23.00 17.85 -8.57
N THR A 37 -22.66 19.11 -8.86
CA THR A 37 -21.29 19.51 -9.20
C THR A 37 -20.33 19.40 -8.02
N LEU A 38 -20.81 19.67 -6.80
CA LEU A 38 -20.01 19.49 -5.58
C LEU A 38 -19.78 18.01 -5.26
N LEU A 39 -20.79 17.17 -5.43
CA LEU A 39 -20.67 15.72 -5.25
C LEU A 39 -19.66 15.10 -6.23
N SER A 40 -19.70 15.47 -7.51
CA SER A 40 -18.73 14.97 -8.48
C SER A 40 -17.30 15.43 -8.17
N LYS A 41 -17.13 16.65 -7.64
CA LYS A 41 -15.82 17.13 -7.13
C LYS A 41 -15.35 16.31 -5.92
N ILE A 42 -16.24 15.93 -5.01
CA ILE A 42 -15.91 15.07 -3.86
C ILE A 42 -15.47 13.69 -4.33
N ASP A 43 -16.21 13.07 -5.26
CA ASP A 43 -15.84 11.76 -5.83
C ASP A 43 -14.47 11.82 -6.50
N THR A 44 -14.22 12.88 -7.26
CA THR A 44 -12.92 13.12 -7.90
C THR A 44 -11.82 13.30 -6.86
N LEU A 45 -12.06 14.07 -5.80
CA LEU A 45 -11.10 14.29 -4.72
C LEU A 45 -10.81 13.00 -3.94
N MET A 46 -11.82 12.16 -3.69
CA MET A 46 -11.63 10.86 -3.05
C MET A 46 -10.78 9.94 -3.91
N ALA A 47 -11.04 9.88 -5.23
CA ALA A 47 -10.24 9.09 -6.15
C ALA A 47 -8.77 9.54 -6.16
N ILE A 48 -8.53 10.86 -6.26
CA ILE A 48 -7.18 11.44 -6.22
C ILE A 48 -6.49 11.14 -4.88
N ASN A 49 -7.18 11.27 -3.76
CA ASN A 49 -6.60 11.00 -2.45
C ASN A 49 -6.18 9.54 -2.30
N ASN A 50 -6.99 8.59 -2.78
CA ASN A 50 -6.65 7.17 -2.73
C ASN A 50 -5.40 6.86 -3.57
N GLU A 51 -5.31 7.44 -4.77
CA GLU A 51 -4.13 7.30 -5.64
C GLU A 51 -2.88 7.90 -4.98
N LEU A 52 -3.00 9.10 -4.39
CA LEU A 52 -1.90 9.75 -3.69
C LEU A 52 -1.45 8.95 -2.47
N LEU A 53 -2.37 8.35 -1.71
CA LEU A 53 -2.05 7.49 -0.57
C LEU A 53 -1.26 6.25 -1.02
N GLU A 54 -1.69 5.59 -2.09
CA GLU A 54 -0.96 4.43 -2.66
C GLU A 54 0.47 4.83 -3.09
N HIS A 55 0.60 5.96 -3.80
CA HIS A 55 1.90 6.47 -4.21
C HIS A 55 2.81 6.83 -3.03
N LEU A 56 2.25 7.39 -1.96
CA LEU A 56 2.99 7.72 -0.73
C LEU A 56 3.45 6.46 0.01
N GLU A 57 2.59 5.45 0.10
CA GLU A 57 2.92 4.16 0.72
C GLU A 57 4.05 3.46 -0.03
N ILE A 58 3.98 3.40 -1.36
CA ILE A 58 5.04 2.79 -2.20
C ILE A 58 6.35 3.57 -2.04
N ASN A 59 6.33 4.90 -2.19
CA ASN A 59 7.53 5.73 -2.10
C ASN A 59 8.18 5.61 -0.72
N THR A 60 7.38 5.69 0.35
CA THR A 60 7.87 5.55 1.72
C THR A 60 8.42 4.15 1.97
N SER A 61 7.73 3.12 1.47
CA SER A 61 8.16 1.74 1.61
C SER A 61 9.46 1.43 0.87
N LEU A 62 9.77 2.10 -0.24
CA LEU A 62 10.96 1.85 -1.06
C LEU A 62 12.13 2.79 -0.74
N LYS A 63 11.87 3.91 -0.07
CA LYS A 63 12.88 4.89 0.30
C LYS A 63 13.92 4.27 1.25
N GLY A 64 15.19 4.31 0.85
CA GLY A 64 16.28 3.79 1.67
C GLY A 64 16.27 2.26 1.82
N ARG A 65 15.66 1.53 0.87
CA ARG A 65 15.52 0.08 0.92
C ARG A 65 16.84 -0.66 1.08
N TYR A 66 17.88 -0.25 0.38
CA TYR A 66 19.17 -0.92 0.41
C TYR A 66 20.16 -0.16 1.29
N LYS A 67 20.90 -0.90 2.13
CA LYS A 67 21.98 -0.38 2.97
C LYS A 67 23.20 -1.27 2.85
N LEU A 68 24.36 -0.66 2.62
CA LEU A 68 25.65 -1.34 2.60
C LEU A 68 26.28 -1.31 4.00
N TYR A 69 26.78 -2.47 4.43
CA TYR A 69 27.52 -2.65 5.67
C TYR A 69 28.95 -3.03 5.34
N LYS A 70 29.90 -2.22 5.83
CA LYS A 70 31.33 -2.50 5.72
C LYS A 70 31.71 -3.73 6.54
N THR A 71 32.62 -4.53 6.02
CA THR A 71 33.35 -5.56 6.79
C THR A 71 34.76 -5.06 7.07
N ASP A 72 35.51 -5.76 7.92
CA ASP A 72 36.93 -5.45 8.13
C ASP A 72 37.81 -5.90 6.94
N ASN A 73 37.28 -6.76 6.06
CA ASN A 73 37.88 -6.93 4.75
C ASN A 73 37.50 -5.74 3.87
N ILE A 74 38.49 -4.91 3.54
CA ILE A 74 38.31 -3.67 2.79
C ILE A 74 37.66 -3.86 1.42
N TYR A 75 37.74 -5.06 0.83
CA TYR A 75 37.15 -5.38 -0.46
C TYR A 75 35.69 -5.85 -0.37
N THR A 76 35.18 -6.12 0.84
CA THR A 76 33.90 -6.80 1.02
C THR A 76 32.92 -5.97 1.84
N PHE A 77 31.70 -5.86 1.30
CA PHE A 77 30.53 -5.28 1.94
C PHE A 77 29.39 -6.29 1.96
N LEU A 78 28.41 -6.07 2.84
CA LEU A 78 27.12 -6.74 2.79
C LEU A 78 26.05 -5.72 2.38
N GLN A 79 25.36 -5.98 1.28
CA GLN A 79 24.18 -5.23 0.90
C GLN A 79 22.96 -5.90 1.53
N LEU A 80 22.23 -5.16 2.36
CA LEU A 80 20.98 -5.60 2.97
C LEU A 80 19.80 -4.91 2.28
N ASP A 81 18.82 -5.68 1.83
CA ASP A 81 17.47 -5.21 1.61
C ASP A 81 16.78 -5.06 2.98
N THR A 82 16.74 -3.83 3.48
CA THR A 82 16.20 -3.50 4.81
C THR A 82 14.69 -3.72 4.92
N LYS A 83 13.98 -3.96 3.81
CA LYS A 83 12.55 -4.30 3.80
C LYS A 83 12.33 -5.81 3.95
N THR A 84 13.14 -6.63 3.27
CA THR A 84 12.90 -8.08 3.16
C THR A 84 13.89 -8.94 3.92
N GLY A 85 15.03 -8.40 4.34
CA GLY A 85 16.10 -9.18 4.97
C GLY A 85 16.93 -10.00 3.99
N LYS A 86 16.79 -9.78 2.67
CA LYS A 86 17.71 -10.35 1.66
C LYS A 86 19.08 -9.74 1.78
N ILE A 87 20.10 -10.57 1.61
CA ILE A 87 21.49 -10.17 1.81
C ILE A 87 22.33 -10.69 0.65
N ASP A 88 23.09 -9.78 0.05
CA ASP A 88 24.16 -10.10 -0.87
C ASP A 88 25.51 -9.64 -0.31
N GLN A 89 26.54 -10.45 -0.54
CA GLN A 89 27.93 -10.06 -0.37
C GLN A 89 28.37 -9.29 -1.63
N VAL A 90 28.85 -8.06 -1.46
CA VAL A 90 29.35 -7.21 -2.55
C VAL A 90 30.86 -7.10 -2.43
N GLN A 91 31.56 -7.39 -3.54
CA GLN A 91 33.01 -7.27 -3.65
C GLN A 91 33.38 -6.23 -4.72
N TRP A 92 34.31 -5.34 -4.37
CA TRP A 92 34.87 -4.35 -5.30
C TRP A 92 36.37 -4.59 -5.52
N SER A 93 36.87 -4.14 -6.67
CA SER A 93 38.23 -4.40 -7.13
C SER A 93 38.57 -3.49 -8.31
N LEU A 94 39.83 -3.10 -8.49
CA LEU A 94 40.24 -2.39 -9.72
C LEU A 94 40.22 -3.29 -10.98
N ASP A 95 40.15 -4.60 -10.75
CA ASP A 95 40.00 -5.64 -11.77
C ASP A 95 38.53 -6.07 -11.84
N SER A 96 37.88 -5.80 -12.98
CA SER A 96 36.45 -6.05 -13.22
C SER A 96 36.07 -7.53 -13.08
N ASP A 97 37.01 -8.44 -13.35
CA ASP A 97 36.78 -9.88 -13.24
C ASP A 97 36.71 -10.35 -11.79
N LYS A 98 37.10 -9.47 -10.85
CA LYS A 98 37.07 -9.68 -9.40
C LYS A 98 36.05 -8.80 -8.68
N GLU A 99 35.20 -8.09 -9.42
CA GLU A 99 34.06 -7.35 -8.89
C GLU A 99 32.79 -8.16 -9.02
N GLY A 100 31.86 -8.00 -8.08
CA GLY A 100 30.56 -8.64 -8.20
C GLY A 100 29.79 -8.76 -6.90
N SER A 101 28.70 -9.50 -7.00
CA SER A 101 27.79 -9.76 -5.89
C SER A 101 27.49 -11.25 -5.80
N MET A 102 27.43 -11.78 -4.59
CA MET A 102 27.07 -13.17 -4.32
C MET A 102 26.02 -13.23 -3.24
N THR A 103 24.92 -13.94 -3.50
CA THR A 103 23.82 -14.03 -2.55
C THR A 103 24.21 -14.83 -1.31
N ILE A 104 23.87 -14.29 -0.14
CA ILE A 104 23.92 -14.97 1.16
C ILE A 104 22.50 -15.44 1.53
N ASN A 105 21.50 -14.59 1.31
CA ASN A 105 20.09 -14.91 1.56
C ASN A 105 19.21 -14.34 0.44
N SER A 106 18.50 -15.21 -0.27
CA SER A 106 17.49 -14.85 -1.28
C SER A 106 16.07 -14.75 -0.72
N ASP A 107 15.83 -15.30 0.47
CA ASP A 107 14.48 -15.45 1.03
C ASP A 107 13.99 -14.14 1.65
N ASP A 108 12.69 -13.87 1.47
CA ASP A 108 12.03 -12.76 2.15
C ASP A 108 11.68 -13.16 3.58
N LEU A 109 12.40 -12.58 4.53
CA LEU A 109 12.28 -12.82 5.96
C LEU A 109 11.19 -11.98 6.62
N SER A 110 10.50 -11.10 5.88
CA SER A 110 9.41 -10.29 6.43
C SER A 110 8.16 -11.11 6.75
N PHE A 111 7.99 -12.26 6.08
CA PHE A 111 6.77 -13.09 6.13
C PHE A 111 5.48 -12.28 5.84
N GLY A 112 5.59 -11.22 5.04
CA GLY A 112 4.47 -10.33 4.75
C GLY A 112 4.08 -9.37 5.88
N MET A 113 4.84 -9.32 6.99
CA MET A 113 4.56 -8.49 8.17
C MET A 113 5.42 -7.22 8.26
N GLY A 114 6.13 -6.84 7.19
CA GLY A 114 7.09 -5.71 7.21
C GLY A 114 6.45 -4.33 7.01
N TYR A 115 6.83 -3.36 7.84
CA TYR A 115 6.33 -1.96 7.81
C TYR A 115 7.06 -1.05 6.79
N GLY A 116 7.72 -1.66 5.79
CA GLY A 116 8.52 -0.95 4.78
C GLY A 116 10.03 -1.05 5.00
N SER A 117 10.79 -0.21 4.29
CA SER A 117 12.24 -0.14 4.38
C SER A 117 12.69 0.24 5.79
N GLY A 118 13.82 -0.33 6.23
CA GLY A 118 14.37 -0.10 7.57
C GLY A 118 13.92 -1.09 8.63
N SER A 119 13.11 -2.11 8.31
CA SER A 119 12.68 -3.17 9.24
C SER A 119 13.86 -4.07 9.66
N PHE A 120 14.75 -4.38 8.73
CA PHE A 120 15.92 -5.24 8.97
C PHE A 120 17.21 -4.43 9.17
N GLU A 121 18.07 -4.88 10.07
CA GLU A 121 19.37 -4.27 10.35
C GLU A 121 20.45 -5.30 10.69
N LEU A 122 21.66 -5.10 10.17
CA LEU A 122 22.83 -5.95 10.45
C LEU A 122 23.71 -5.32 11.53
N TYR A 123 24.15 -6.15 12.48
CA TYR A 123 25.07 -5.79 13.54
C TYR A 123 26.35 -6.62 13.41
N PRO A 124 27.53 -5.99 13.29
CA PRO A 124 28.80 -6.71 13.20
C PRO A 124 29.11 -7.41 14.53
N THR A 125 29.77 -8.55 14.44
CA THR A 125 30.40 -9.20 15.61
C THR A 125 31.90 -8.92 15.64
N GLN A 126 32.61 -9.42 16.65
CA GLN A 126 34.09 -9.36 16.66
C GLN A 126 34.72 -10.27 15.59
N ASN A 127 33.98 -11.24 15.06
CA ASN A 127 34.43 -12.05 13.95
C ASN A 127 34.04 -11.36 12.64
N ILE A 128 35.04 -11.02 11.81
CA ILE A 128 34.88 -10.29 10.56
C ILE A 128 33.87 -10.94 9.60
N TYR A 129 33.72 -12.25 9.67
CA TYR A 129 32.84 -13.03 8.79
C TYR A 129 31.39 -13.06 9.26
N GLN A 130 31.10 -12.62 10.49
CA GLN A 130 29.84 -12.90 11.16
C GLN A 130 29.10 -11.64 11.59
N PHE A 131 27.79 -11.63 11.31
CA PHE A 131 26.86 -10.56 11.67
C PHE A 131 25.62 -11.16 12.34
N ILE A 132 24.92 -10.33 13.11
CA ILE A 132 23.57 -10.62 13.58
C ILE A 132 22.60 -9.75 12.78
N LEU A 133 21.67 -10.39 12.07
CA LEU A 133 20.53 -9.72 11.46
C LEU A 133 19.41 -9.66 12.51
N ILE A 134 18.80 -8.49 12.68
CA ILE A 134 17.58 -8.33 13.48
C ILE A 134 16.46 -7.81 12.61
N ASP A 135 15.26 -8.38 12.78
CA ASP A 135 14.02 -7.72 12.42
C ASP A 135 13.61 -6.81 13.58
N LYS A 136 13.68 -5.51 13.37
CA LYS A 136 13.36 -4.49 14.38
C LYS A 136 11.86 -4.40 14.66
N THR A 137 11.04 -5.05 13.84
CA THR A 137 9.59 -5.09 13.98
C THR A 137 9.17 -6.00 15.13
N ASP A 138 9.67 -7.23 15.14
CA ASP A 138 9.23 -8.29 16.06
C ASP A 138 10.39 -8.95 16.83
N GLY A 139 11.61 -8.44 16.66
CA GLY A 139 12.79 -8.84 17.42
C GLY A 139 13.40 -10.16 16.97
N ARG A 140 12.96 -10.75 15.86
CA ARG A 140 13.54 -11.98 15.33
C ARG A 140 15.00 -11.77 14.92
N LYS A 141 15.82 -12.80 15.11
CA LYS A 141 17.27 -12.71 14.92
C LYS A 141 17.79 -13.86 14.10
N TRP A 142 18.79 -13.56 13.27
CA TRP A 142 19.51 -14.56 12.50
C TRP A 142 21.00 -14.33 12.64
N HIS A 143 21.74 -15.44 12.70
CA HIS A 143 23.19 -15.43 12.58
C HIS A 143 23.52 -15.49 11.08
N VAL A 144 24.31 -14.54 10.61
CA VAL A 144 24.70 -14.39 9.21
C VAL A 144 26.20 -14.58 9.10
N GLN A 145 26.64 -15.35 8.11
CA GLN A 145 28.04 -15.49 7.74
C GLN A 145 28.25 -15.20 6.26
N TRP A 146 29.29 -14.44 5.93
CA TRP A 146 29.79 -14.25 4.57
C TRP A 146 31.09 -15.02 4.33
N GLY A 147 31.43 -15.27 3.07
CA GLY A 147 32.63 -16.00 2.73
C GLY A 147 32.83 -16.17 1.23
N LEU A 148 34.06 -16.52 0.84
CA LEU A 148 34.44 -16.66 -0.58
C LEU A 148 33.79 -17.87 -1.24
N SER A 149 33.63 -18.99 -0.52
CA SER A 149 32.93 -20.17 -1.02
C SER A 149 31.45 -20.15 -0.65
N GLU A 150 30.61 -20.78 -1.47
CA GLU A 150 29.16 -20.88 -1.26
C GLU A 150 28.81 -21.51 0.10
N THR A 151 29.50 -22.58 0.48
CA THR A 151 29.32 -23.25 1.77
C THR A 151 29.69 -22.40 3.00
N LYS A 152 30.32 -21.23 2.79
CA LYS A 152 30.68 -20.29 3.86
C LYS A 152 29.78 -19.06 3.89
N ARG A 153 28.80 -18.98 2.97
CA ARG A 153 27.73 -17.98 2.97
C ARG A 153 26.45 -18.64 3.46
N TRP A 154 25.95 -18.20 4.61
CA TRP A 154 24.73 -18.77 5.16
C TRP A 154 24.06 -17.80 6.13
N ILE A 155 22.78 -18.06 6.35
CA ILE A 155 21.96 -17.43 7.37
C ILE A 155 21.25 -18.52 8.17
N ARG A 156 21.16 -18.34 9.49
CA ARG A 156 20.48 -19.29 10.38
C ARG A 156 19.64 -18.56 11.41
N ARG A 157 18.39 -18.99 11.55
CA ARG A 157 17.48 -18.45 12.56
C ARG A 157 17.96 -18.77 13.99
N MET A 158 17.89 -17.78 14.87
CA MET A 158 18.11 -17.95 16.31
C MET A 158 16.74 -18.01 17.02
N TYR A 159 16.62 -18.94 17.98
CA TYR A 159 15.43 -19.16 18.81
C TYR A 159 15.79 -18.95 20.28
#